data_AF-A0A8J3ZCG2-F1
#
_entry.id   AF-A0A8J3ZCG2-F1
#
_cell.length_a   1.000
_cell.length_b   1.000
_cell.length_c   1.000
_cell.angle_alpha   90.00
_cell.angle_beta   90.00
_cell.angle_gamma   90.00
#
_symmetry.space_group_name_H-M   'P 1'
#
loop_
_entity.id
_entity.type
_entity.pdbx_description
1 polymer ?
#
loop_
_entity_poly.entity_id
_entity_poly.type
_entity_poly.pdbx_seq_one_letter_code
_entity_poly.pdbx_strand_id
1 'polypeptide(L)'
;MTAGSGQRNGSVAAAAVIGGVAGAALAAHRGARAAGIGALAGAAGLAVSERIARARQKPGEIPPLWQRIATSAALVAPLGWAAGRVTGAGPVAVGAATGALGGLLGVRPQKVLLGPVFGAAVGRALAANRRPVPAAVVASATMLAYRVASSLVFRDAQVTLLADRVRAEDLPFVVPLEARSRYVGTGYVRQLADVIGGRYVADAPDVGIVASLDELRGPDFDPSIVDTRVREFYEHTTRFRLDIVPEWRLWVRPGYLLYRTLVARPLGQANVPTNQRETQRGIRSRIDTITLPDRSDVAVRGWIRSFTDTDEPIYVGIYTTYRHDGRGYVSVGFPVPQGSFTATLQPRHRPGGGLVLTSRSNLEHPGHYLTYVDPESRDLTAVAVHGFAEQLDVHVTDGELRAEHAFSVFGLPFLVLHYRMHRKV
;
A
#
# COMPACT_ATOMS: atom_id res chain seq x y z
N MET A 1 32.60 5.18 1.25
CA MET A 1 32.52 4.51 -0.07
C MET A 1 32.61 2.98 -0.02
N THR A 2 32.88 2.35 1.12
CA THR A 2 33.13 0.90 1.27
C THR A 2 31.88 0.04 1.56
N ALA A 3 30.79 0.62 2.08
CA ALA A 3 29.55 -0.12 2.36
C ALA A 3 28.83 -0.61 1.07
N GLY A 4 28.94 0.14 -0.03
CA GLY A 4 28.25 -0.18 -1.29
C GLY A 4 28.90 -1.29 -2.12
N SER A 5 30.21 -1.54 -1.98
CA SER A 5 30.90 -2.60 -2.73
C SER A 5 30.63 -4.00 -2.15
N GLY A 6 30.52 -4.11 -0.82
CA GLY A 6 30.16 -5.36 -0.14
C GLY A 6 28.76 -5.85 -0.51
N GLN A 7 27.75 -4.97 -0.50
CA GLN A 7 26.39 -5.30 -0.93
C GLN A 7 26.32 -5.71 -2.42
N ARG A 8 27.08 -5.04 -3.30
CA ARG A 8 27.13 -5.39 -4.73
C ARG A 8 27.68 -6.79 -4.95
N ASN A 9 28.78 -7.14 -4.30
CA ASN A 9 29.37 -8.48 -4.41
C ASN A 9 28.44 -9.57 -3.86
N GLY A 10 27.77 -9.31 -2.73
CA GLY A 10 26.77 -10.22 -2.18
C GLY A 10 25.60 -10.49 -3.14
N SER A 11 25.10 -9.45 -3.81
CA SER A 11 23.99 -9.59 -4.78
C SER A 11 24.38 -10.42 -6.02
N VAL A 12 25.60 -10.22 -6.55
CA VAL A 12 26.10 -10.99 -7.70
C VAL A 12 26.32 -12.45 -7.34
N ALA A 13 26.83 -12.74 -6.14
CA ALA A 13 26.97 -14.10 -5.65
C ALA A 13 25.61 -14.81 -5.51
N ALA A 14 24.60 -14.12 -4.94
CA ALA A 14 23.25 -14.66 -4.85
C ALA A 14 22.64 -14.94 -6.23
N ALA A 15 22.83 -14.02 -7.19
CA ALA A 15 22.40 -14.22 -8.57
C ALA A 15 23.10 -15.42 -9.23
N ALA A 16 24.41 -15.60 -9.01
CA ALA A 16 25.14 -16.77 -9.51
C ALA A 16 24.56 -18.09 -8.98
N VAL A 17 24.25 -18.15 -7.67
CA VAL A 17 23.65 -19.34 -7.05
C VAL A 17 22.26 -19.64 -7.65
N ILE A 18 21.39 -18.64 -7.74
CA ILE A 18 20.05 -18.79 -8.33
C ILE A 18 20.16 -19.28 -9.79
N GLY A 19 21.05 -18.65 -10.56
CA GLY A 19 21.29 -19.00 -11.95
C GLY A 19 21.82 -20.43 -12.11
N GLY A 20 22.74 -20.85 -11.24
CA GLY A 20 23.32 -22.19 -11.28
C GLY A 20 22.30 -23.28 -10.96
N VAL A 21 21.49 -23.09 -9.92
CA VAL A 21 20.41 -24.03 -9.57
C VAL A 21 19.37 -24.11 -10.71
N ALA A 22 18.99 -22.98 -11.29
CA ALA A 22 18.07 -22.94 -12.41
C ALA A 22 18.62 -23.65 -13.65
N GLY A 23 19.87 -23.37 -14.01
CA GLY A 23 20.53 -23.98 -15.16
C GLY A 23 20.68 -25.50 -15.03
N ALA A 24 21.02 -25.99 -13.82
CA ALA A 24 21.03 -27.41 -13.52
C ALA A 24 19.65 -28.05 -13.71
N ALA A 25 18.60 -27.43 -13.14
CA ALA A 25 17.23 -27.91 -13.22
C ALA A 25 16.71 -27.99 -14.67
N LEU A 26 17.03 -26.99 -15.49
CA LEU A 26 16.64 -26.94 -16.90
C LEU A 26 17.32 -28.04 -17.74
N ALA A 27 18.59 -28.35 -17.44
CA ALA A 27 19.38 -29.33 -18.21
C ALA A 27 19.35 -30.76 -17.64
N ALA A 28 18.80 -30.97 -16.44
CA ALA A 28 18.80 -32.26 -15.73
C ALA A 28 18.23 -33.44 -16.53
N HIS A 29 17.27 -33.20 -17.42
CA HIS A 29 16.68 -34.23 -18.28
C HIS A 29 17.65 -34.84 -19.31
N ARG A 30 18.83 -34.24 -19.51
CA ARG A 30 19.89 -34.70 -20.44
C ARG A 30 21.07 -35.37 -19.73
N GLY A 31 20.94 -35.65 -18.44
CA GLY A 31 21.97 -36.31 -17.64
C GLY A 31 22.90 -35.36 -16.87
N ALA A 32 23.74 -35.93 -16.00
CA ALA A 32 24.54 -35.20 -15.02
C ALA A 32 25.53 -34.20 -15.66
N ARG A 33 26.19 -34.58 -16.77
CA ARG A 33 27.11 -33.69 -17.48
C ARG A 33 26.40 -32.44 -18.02
N ALA A 34 25.23 -32.62 -18.62
CA ALA A 34 24.43 -31.50 -19.12
C ALA A 34 23.92 -30.62 -17.97
N ALA A 35 23.54 -31.22 -16.83
CA ALA A 35 23.17 -30.47 -15.63
C ALA A 35 24.34 -29.62 -15.10
N GLY A 36 25.56 -30.16 -15.06
CA GLY A 36 26.76 -29.42 -14.65
C GLY A 36 27.08 -28.25 -15.59
N ILE A 37 27.03 -28.48 -16.91
CA ILE A 37 27.21 -27.41 -17.90
C ILE A 37 26.10 -26.35 -17.77
N GLY A 38 24.86 -26.79 -17.60
CA GLY A 38 23.71 -25.91 -17.36
C GLY A 38 23.90 -25.05 -16.12
N ALA A 39 24.41 -25.62 -15.02
CA ALA A 39 24.70 -24.89 -13.80
C ALA A 39 25.74 -23.80 -14.00
N LEU A 40 26.85 -24.11 -14.68
CA LEU A 40 27.89 -23.12 -14.98
C LEU A 40 27.35 -21.99 -15.88
N ALA A 41 26.62 -22.34 -16.94
CA ALA A 41 26.03 -21.38 -17.87
C ALA A 41 24.99 -20.48 -17.18
N GLY A 42 24.11 -21.07 -16.36
CA GLY A 42 23.10 -20.35 -15.60
C GLY A 42 23.70 -19.41 -14.56
N ALA A 43 24.71 -19.87 -13.82
CA ALA A 43 25.43 -19.06 -12.84
C ALA A 43 26.12 -17.87 -13.50
N ALA A 44 26.86 -18.10 -14.59
CA ALA A 44 27.51 -17.05 -15.35
C ALA A 44 26.49 -16.05 -15.93
N GLY A 45 25.42 -16.55 -16.56
CA GLY A 45 24.39 -15.72 -17.18
C GLY A 45 23.70 -14.79 -16.18
N LEU A 46 23.26 -15.32 -15.03
CA LEU A 46 22.55 -14.51 -14.05
C LEU A 46 23.50 -13.59 -13.25
N ALA A 47 24.75 -14.01 -13.00
CA ALA A 47 25.77 -13.15 -12.38
C ALA A 47 26.16 -11.97 -13.27
N VAL A 48 26.34 -12.19 -14.58
CA VAL A 48 26.64 -11.13 -15.55
C VAL A 48 25.45 -10.18 -15.68
N SER A 49 24.24 -10.73 -15.79
CA SER A 49 22.98 -9.96 -15.75
C SER A 49 22.90 -9.05 -14.52
N GLU A 50 23.13 -9.60 -13.32
CA GLU A 50 23.12 -8.83 -12.07
C GLU A 50 24.21 -7.75 -12.06
N ARG A 51 25.42 -8.07 -12.49
CA ARG A 51 26.53 -7.11 -12.55
C ARG A 51 26.20 -5.94 -13.47
N ILE A 52 25.62 -6.20 -14.65
CA ILE A 52 25.20 -5.15 -15.60
C ILE A 52 24.07 -4.32 -14.99
N ALA A 53 23.09 -4.97 -14.37
CA ALA A 53 21.99 -4.31 -13.68
C ALA A 53 22.50 -3.35 -12.59
N ARG A 54 23.39 -3.81 -11.71
CA ARG A 54 23.97 -3.00 -10.61
C ARG A 54 24.89 -1.88 -11.11
N ALA A 55 25.58 -2.08 -12.23
CA ALA A 55 26.42 -1.05 -12.81
C ALA A 55 25.61 0.15 -13.34
N ARG A 56 24.35 -0.09 -13.76
CA ARG A 56 23.46 0.94 -14.30
C ARG A 56 22.47 1.51 -13.28
N GLN A 57 22.36 0.90 -12.11
CA GLN A 57 21.39 1.24 -11.07
C GLN A 57 21.84 2.48 -10.29
N LYS A 58 20.95 3.47 -10.17
CA LYS A 58 21.19 4.63 -9.30
C LYS A 58 20.94 4.28 -7.83
N PRO A 59 21.51 5.04 -6.86
CA PRO A 59 21.17 4.88 -5.44
C PRO A 59 19.65 4.97 -5.24
N GLY A 60 19.09 4.07 -4.43
CA GLY A 60 17.64 4.04 -4.15
C GLY A 60 16.76 3.42 -5.24
N GLU A 61 17.29 3.03 -6.41
CA GLU A 61 16.49 2.29 -7.40
C GLU A 61 16.42 0.80 -7.07
N ILE A 62 15.38 0.11 -7.54
CA ILE A 62 15.33 -1.36 -7.56
C ILE A 62 15.96 -1.90 -8.85
N PRO A 63 16.39 -3.18 -8.91
CA PRO A 63 16.96 -3.75 -10.13
C PRO A 63 16.02 -3.56 -11.33
N PRO A 64 16.58 -3.33 -12.53
CA PRO A 64 15.78 -3.07 -13.72
C PRO A 64 14.84 -4.24 -14.01
N LEU A 65 13.70 -3.94 -14.63
CA LEU A 65 12.62 -4.92 -14.84
C LEU A 65 13.09 -6.21 -15.52
N TRP A 66 13.94 -6.11 -16.55
CA TRP A 66 14.45 -7.28 -17.28
C TRP A 66 15.26 -8.22 -16.39
N GLN A 67 16.07 -7.69 -15.46
CA GLN A 67 16.80 -8.50 -14.49
C GLN A 67 15.82 -9.21 -13.56
N ARG A 68 14.80 -8.50 -13.06
CA ARG A 68 13.82 -9.08 -12.13
C ARG A 68 13.02 -10.19 -12.79
N ILE A 69 12.70 -10.02 -14.07
CA ILE A 69 12.04 -11.04 -14.89
C ILE A 69 12.94 -12.28 -15.04
N ALA A 70 14.21 -12.08 -15.40
CA ALA A 70 15.18 -13.18 -15.55
C ALA A 70 15.34 -13.96 -14.23
N THR A 71 15.50 -13.26 -13.11
CA THR A 71 15.64 -13.87 -11.79
C THR A 71 14.38 -14.63 -11.36
N SER A 72 13.18 -14.11 -11.62
CA SER A 72 11.94 -14.87 -11.35
C SER A 72 11.81 -16.12 -12.22
N ALA A 73 12.17 -16.04 -13.51
CA ALA A 73 12.16 -17.20 -14.40
C ALA A 73 13.17 -18.27 -13.96
N ALA A 74 14.33 -17.86 -13.43
CA ALA A 74 15.33 -18.76 -12.87
C ALA A 74 14.83 -19.43 -11.58
N LEU A 75 14.23 -18.66 -10.66
CA LEU A 75 13.74 -19.18 -9.37
C LEU A 75 12.66 -20.26 -9.51
N VAL A 76 11.80 -20.18 -10.53
CA VAL A 76 10.74 -21.19 -10.73
C VAL A 76 11.22 -22.45 -11.44
N ALA A 77 12.37 -22.43 -12.11
CA ALA A 77 12.91 -23.59 -12.82
C ALA A 77 13.14 -24.82 -11.90
N PRO A 78 13.81 -24.70 -10.73
CA PRO A 78 13.96 -25.84 -9.80
C PRO A 78 12.62 -26.28 -9.19
N LEU A 79 11.68 -25.36 -8.96
CA LEU A 79 10.34 -25.70 -8.48
C LEU A 79 9.59 -26.54 -9.52
N GLY A 80 9.65 -26.14 -10.80
CA GLY A 80 9.07 -26.91 -11.90
C GLY A 80 9.72 -28.29 -12.06
N TRP A 81 11.05 -28.38 -11.92
CA TRP A 81 11.77 -29.67 -11.92
C TRP A 81 11.32 -30.60 -10.79
N ALA A 82 11.25 -30.08 -9.55
CA ALA A 82 10.85 -30.87 -8.38
C ALA A 82 9.38 -31.30 -8.50
N ALA A 83 8.49 -30.38 -8.85
CA ALA A 83 7.07 -30.67 -9.03
C ALA A 83 6.84 -31.71 -10.14
N GLY A 84 7.56 -31.61 -11.26
CA GLY A 84 7.49 -32.58 -12.35
C GLY A 84 7.92 -33.99 -11.95
N ARG A 85 8.93 -34.11 -11.06
CA ARG A 85 9.37 -35.40 -10.51
C ARG A 85 8.34 -36.03 -9.58
N VAL A 86 7.66 -35.23 -8.78
CA VAL A 86 6.74 -35.71 -7.73
C VAL A 86 5.35 -36.01 -8.29
N THR A 87 4.85 -35.17 -9.19
CA THR A 87 3.43 -35.19 -9.59
C THR A 87 3.17 -35.83 -10.95
N GLY A 88 4.19 -35.94 -11.81
CA GLY A 88 4.00 -36.32 -13.22
C GLY A 88 3.11 -35.35 -14.02
N ALA A 89 2.86 -34.14 -13.50
CA ALA A 89 1.96 -33.18 -14.10
C ALA A 89 2.40 -32.77 -15.52
N GLY A 90 1.45 -32.79 -16.46
CA GLY A 90 1.69 -32.39 -17.84
C GLY A 90 1.97 -30.89 -18.00
N PRO A 91 2.48 -30.45 -19.17
CA PRO A 91 2.85 -29.06 -19.42
C PRO A 91 1.75 -28.03 -19.15
N VAL A 92 0.48 -28.37 -19.42
CA VAL A 92 -0.66 -27.47 -19.15
C VAL A 92 -0.83 -27.21 -17.65
N ALA A 93 -0.73 -28.25 -16.82
CA ALA A 93 -0.88 -28.13 -15.37
C ALA A 93 0.29 -27.37 -14.74
N VAL A 94 1.53 -27.68 -15.15
CA VAL A 94 2.73 -26.96 -14.70
C VAL A 94 2.68 -25.49 -15.12
N GLY A 95 2.25 -25.22 -16.36
CA GLY A 95 2.02 -23.88 -16.86
C GLY A 95 0.98 -23.13 -16.04
N ALA A 96 -0.20 -23.71 -15.83
CA ALA A 96 -1.26 -23.10 -15.04
C ALA A 96 -0.82 -22.78 -13.59
N ALA A 97 -0.15 -23.71 -12.92
CA ALA A 97 0.38 -23.49 -11.57
C ALA A 97 1.43 -22.37 -11.53
N THR A 98 2.34 -22.35 -12.50
CA THR A 98 3.37 -21.30 -12.59
C THR A 98 2.76 -19.94 -12.93
N GLY A 99 1.76 -19.91 -13.82
CA GLY A 99 0.98 -18.73 -14.13
C GLY A 99 0.21 -18.21 -12.92
N ALA A 100 -0.37 -19.09 -12.10
CA ALA A 100 -1.00 -18.73 -10.84
C ALA A 100 -0.01 -18.06 -9.88
N LEU A 101 1.17 -18.64 -9.70
CA LEU A 101 2.25 -18.06 -8.90
C LEU A 101 2.67 -16.68 -9.43
N GLY A 102 2.84 -16.54 -10.74
CA GLY A 102 3.13 -15.25 -11.39
C GLY A 102 2.03 -14.22 -11.17
N GLY A 103 0.77 -14.65 -11.24
CA GLY A 103 -0.42 -13.86 -10.95
C GLY A 103 -0.42 -13.29 -9.53
N LEU A 104 -0.19 -14.17 -8.55
CA LEU A 104 -0.12 -13.81 -7.12
C LEU A 104 0.98 -12.79 -6.83
N LEU A 105 2.17 -12.96 -7.41
CA LEU A 105 3.27 -12.00 -7.28
C LEU A 105 2.96 -10.62 -7.89
N GLY A 106 1.97 -10.54 -8.79
CA GLY A 106 1.54 -9.29 -9.43
C GLY A 106 0.59 -8.43 -8.61
N VAL A 107 0.02 -8.98 -7.52
CA VAL A 107 -0.91 -8.36 -6.55
C VAL A 107 -2.26 -7.85 -7.13
N ARG A 108 -2.32 -7.48 -8.41
CA ARG A 108 -3.55 -7.04 -9.08
C ARG A 108 -4.55 -8.20 -9.28
N PRO A 109 -5.85 -8.04 -9.01
CA PRO A 109 -6.87 -9.08 -9.23
C PRO A 109 -6.87 -9.62 -10.66
N GLN A 110 -6.70 -8.75 -11.66
CA GLN A 110 -6.65 -9.17 -13.06
C GLN A 110 -5.45 -10.10 -13.33
N LYS A 111 -4.30 -9.83 -12.70
CA LYS A 111 -3.10 -10.67 -12.80
C LYS A 111 -3.31 -12.03 -12.13
N VAL A 112 -3.93 -12.05 -10.96
CA VAL A 112 -4.26 -13.29 -10.22
C VAL A 112 -5.22 -14.17 -11.03
N LEU A 113 -6.27 -13.59 -11.62
CA LEU A 113 -7.27 -14.32 -12.40
C LEU A 113 -6.73 -14.81 -13.75
N LEU A 114 -5.96 -13.98 -14.46
CA LEU A 114 -5.43 -14.32 -15.79
C LEU A 114 -4.20 -15.22 -15.75
N GLY A 115 -3.44 -15.19 -14.65
CA GLY A 115 -2.22 -15.98 -14.46
C GLY A 115 -2.38 -17.46 -14.83
N PRO A 116 -3.31 -18.21 -14.19
CA PRO A 116 -3.53 -19.62 -14.48
C PRO A 116 -3.93 -19.88 -15.95
N VAL A 117 -4.79 -19.04 -16.52
CA VAL A 117 -5.28 -19.19 -17.90
C VAL A 117 -4.14 -18.96 -18.90
N PHE A 118 -3.35 -17.90 -18.70
CA PHE A 118 -2.18 -17.61 -19.51
C PHE A 118 -1.15 -18.74 -19.41
N GLY A 119 -0.90 -19.22 -18.19
CA GLY A 119 0.02 -20.32 -17.94
C GLY A 119 -0.41 -21.62 -18.61
N ALA A 120 -1.70 -21.96 -18.56
CA ALA A 120 -2.25 -23.11 -19.27
C ALA A 120 -2.08 -23.00 -20.79
N ALA A 121 -2.26 -21.79 -21.35
CA ALA A 121 -2.06 -21.54 -22.77
C ALA A 121 -0.60 -21.72 -23.20
N VAL A 122 0.36 -21.19 -22.43
CA VAL A 122 1.79 -21.42 -22.66
C VAL A 122 2.13 -22.91 -22.57
N GLY A 123 1.63 -23.60 -21.55
CA GLY A 123 1.80 -25.04 -21.40
C GLY A 123 1.27 -25.84 -22.59
N ARG A 124 0.09 -25.46 -23.12
CA ARG A 124 -0.50 -26.07 -24.32
C ARG A 124 0.35 -25.80 -25.56
N ALA A 125 0.84 -24.57 -25.74
CA ALA A 125 1.71 -24.21 -26.86
C ALA A 125 3.02 -25.01 -26.84
N LEU A 126 3.63 -25.19 -25.66
CA LEU A 126 4.84 -26.00 -25.50
C LEU A 126 4.58 -27.49 -25.77
N ALA A 127 3.40 -28.00 -25.40
CA ALA A 127 3.01 -29.39 -25.66
C ALA A 127 2.71 -29.67 -27.15
N ALA A 128 2.40 -28.66 -27.95
CA ALA A 128 2.01 -28.81 -29.35
C ALA A 128 3.12 -29.44 -30.24
N ASN A 129 4.39 -29.28 -29.85
CA ASN A 129 5.54 -29.69 -30.66
C ASN A 129 5.88 -31.20 -30.61
N ARG A 130 4.98 -32.07 -30.11
CA ARG A 130 5.12 -33.55 -29.99
C ARG A 130 6.39 -34.08 -29.30
N ARG A 131 7.30 -33.21 -28.84
CA ARG A 131 8.46 -33.56 -28.04
C ARG A 131 8.14 -33.32 -26.56
N PRO A 132 8.51 -34.25 -25.66
CA PRO A 132 8.30 -34.04 -24.22
C PRO A 132 9.12 -32.84 -23.75
N VAL A 133 8.43 -31.84 -23.20
CA VAL A 133 9.06 -30.63 -22.64
C VAL A 133 9.22 -30.82 -21.13
N PRO A 134 10.44 -30.70 -20.58
CA PRO A 134 10.66 -30.82 -19.14
C PRO A 134 9.86 -29.78 -18.34
N ALA A 135 9.30 -30.18 -17.20
CA ALA A 135 8.50 -29.29 -16.35
C ALA A 135 9.27 -28.02 -15.90
N ALA A 136 10.59 -28.13 -15.69
CA ALA A 136 11.47 -26.98 -15.40
C ALA A 136 11.43 -25.91 -16.51
N VAL A 137 11.45 -26.36 -17.77
CA VAL A 137 11.40 -25.49 -18.95
C VAL A 137 10.03 -24.86 -19.07
N VAL A 138 8.95 -25.64 -18.87
CA VAL A 138 7.58 -25.12 -18.88
C VAL A 138 7.40 -24.03 -17.82
N ALA A 139 7.83 -24.29 -16.59
CA ALA A 139 7.73 -23.31 -15.50
C ALA A 139 8.53 -22.03 -15.82
N SER A 140 9.80 -22.17 -16.18
CA SER A 140 10.67 -21.02 -16.48
C SER A 140 10.16 -20.19 -17.67
N ALA A 141 9.77 -20.84 -18.77
CA ALA A 141 9.22 -20.17 -19.95
C ALA A 141 7.87 -19.51 -19.65
N THR A 142 7.00 -20.16 -18.86
CA THR A 142 5.72 -19.59 -18.46
C THR A 142 5.91 -18.35 -17.60
N MET A 143 6.79 -18.39 -16.59
CA MET A 143 7.07 -17.23 -15.74
C MET A 143 7.68 -16.08 -16.54
N LEU A 144 8.64 -16.38 -17.44
CA LEU A 144 9.23 -15.39 -18.33
C LEU A 144 8.16 -14.73 -19.21
N ALA A 145 7.39 -15.53 -19.97
CA ALA A 145 6.36 -15.05 -20.87
C ALA A 145 5.27 -14.26 -20.12
N TYR A 146 4.83 -14.77 -18.97
CA TYR A 146 3.83 -14.12 -18.14
C TYR A 146 4.33 -12.76 -17.64
N ARG A 147 5.55 -12.68 -17.09
CA ARG A 147 6.07 -11.41 -16.58
C ARG A 147 6.34 -10.39 -17.68
N VAL A 148 6.80 -10.83 -18.85
CA VAL A 148 6.95 -9.96 -20.04
C VAL A 148 5.59 -9.44 -20.49
N ALA A 149 4.63 -10.33 -20.79
CA ALA A 149 3.28 -9.94 -21.20
C ALA A 149 2.60 -9.04 -20.16
N SER A 150 2.71 -9.40 -18.87
CA SER A 150 2.16 -8.62 -17.76
C SER A 150 2.78 -7.21 -17.68
N SER A 151 4.07 -7.05 -17.96
CA SER A 151 4.70 -5.73 -17.99
C SER A 151 4.29 -4.87 -19.18
N LEU A 152 3.97 -5.49 -20.31
CA LEU A 152 3.53 -4.78 -21.53
C LEU A 152 2.07 -4.32 -21.42
N VAL A 153 1.22 -5.17 -20.82
CA VAL A 153 -0.22 -4.93 -20.65
C VAL A 153 -0.50 -4.04 -19.44
N PHE A 154 0.20 -4.25 -18.32
CA PHE A 154 -0.02 -3.51 -17.07
C PHE A 154 1.18 -2.59 -16.77
N ARG A 155 1.24 -1.46 -17.49
CA ARG A 155 2.37 -0.53 -17.46
C ARG A 155 2.45 0.30 -16.18
N ASP A 156 1.32 0.58 -15.53
CA ASP A 156 1.29 1.47 -14.38
C ASP A 156 1.84 0.79 -13.12
N ALA A 157 2.86 1.36 -12.51
CA ALA A 157 3.33 0.84 -11.23
C ALA A 157 2.23 1.06 -10.17
N GLN A 158 1.83 0.00 -9.45
CA GLN A 158 0.85 0.12 -8.36
C GLN A 158 1.51 0.48 -7.04
N VAL A 159 2.81 0.20 -6.95
CA VAL A 159 3.67 0.46 -5.81
C VAL A 159 5.02 0.87 -6.37
N THR A 160 5.56 2.01 -5.94
CA THR A 160 6.90 2.47 -6.32
C THR A 160 7.65 2.92 -5.09
N LEU A 161 8.93 2.56 -4.99
CA LEU A 161 9.84 3.22 -4.07
C LEU A 161 9.97 4.67 -4.51
N LEU A 162 9.47 5.58 -3.68
CA LEU A 162 9.42 7.01 -3.95
C LEU A 162 10.71 7.69 -3.50
N ALA A 163 11.16 7.34 -2.29
CA ALA A 163 12.36 7.89 -1.68
C ALA A 163 13.01 6.85 -0.76
N ASP A 164 14.33 6.92 -0.62
CA ASP A 164 15.11 6.09 0.30
C ASP A 164 16.01 6.97 1.16
N ARG A 165 15.86 6.86 2.49
CA ARG A 165 16.64 7.60 3.50
C ARG A 165 16.69 9.11 3.22
N VAL A 166 15.52 9.73 3.19
CA VAL A 166 15.35 11.18 3.04
C VAL A 166 14.80 11.80 4.32
N ARG A 167 14.98 13.11 4.52
CA ARG A 167 14.47 13.76 5.72
C ARG A 167 12.97 14.00 5.59
N ALA A 168 12.27 14.10 6.72
CA ALA A 168 10.83 14.34 6.74
C ALA A 168 10.42 15.65 6.02
N GLU A 169 11.24 16.70 6.13
CA GLU A 169 10.99 17.98 5.46
C GLU A 169 11.02 17.90 3.93
N ASP A 170 11.71 16.91 3.37
CA ASP A 170 11.79 16.68 1.92
C ASP A 170 10.51 15.98 1.41
N LEU A 171 9.65 15.49 2.30
CA LEU A 171 8.37 14.82 2.00
C LEU A 171 7.21 15.45 2.81
N PRO A 172 6.86 16.73 2.56
CA PRO A 172 5.89 17.47 3.38
C PRO A 172 4.46 16.89 3.32
N PHE A 173 4.19 16.03 2.33
CA PHE A 173 2.92 15.32 2.16
C PHE A 173 2.82 14.05 3.03
N VAL A 174 3.90 13.56 3.61
CA VAL A 174 3.89 12.41 4.51
C VAL A 174 3.69 12.87 5.95
N VAL A 175 2.97 12.09 6.75
CA VAL A 175 2.87 12.29 8.21
C VAL A 175 3.74 11.22 8.92
N PRO A 176 5.01 11.53 9.25
CA PRO A 176 5.99 10.56 9.74
C PRO A 176 5.88 10.35 11.27
N LEU A 177 4.68 10.06 11.74
CA LEU A 177 4.41 9.81 13.15
C LEU A 177 4.14 8.31 13.31
N GLU A 178 5.19 7.54 13.56
CA GLU A 178 5.09 6.08 13.67
C GLU A 178 4.57 5.60 15.03
N ALA A 179 4.10 4.35 15.08
CA ALA A 179 3.90 3.66 16.35
C ALA A 179 5.21 2.98 16.80
N ARG A 180 5.55 3.14 18.09
CA ARG A 180 6.66 2.41 18.73
C ARG A 180 6.25 1.05 19.27
N SER A 181 4.95 0.80 19.40
CA SER A 181 4.36 -0.49 19.76
C SER A 181 3.98 -1.29 18.52
N ARG A 182 3.85 -2.61 18.68
CA ARG A 182 3.30 -3.50 17.64
C ARG A 182 1.81 -3.31 17.39
N TYR A 183 1.10 -2.78 18.39
CA TYR A 183 -0.34 -2.57 18.38
C TYR A 183 -0.65 -1.09 18.61
N VAL A 184 -1.40 -0.49 17.70
CA VAL A 184 -1.83 0.90 17.75
C VAL A 184 -3.18 0.98 18.44
N GLY A 185 -3.16 1.17 19.76
CA GLY A 185 -4.36 1.33 20.57
C GLY A 185 -4.85 2.77 20.66
N THR A 186 -5.98 2.96 21.35
CA THR A 186 -6.55 4.29 21.67
C THR A 186 -5.63 5.16 22.54
N GLY A 187 -4.57 4.59 23.11
CA GLY A 187 -3.51 5.29 23.84
C GLY A 187 -2.37 5.83 22.99
N TYR A 188 -2.37 5.62 21.67
CA TYR A 188 -1.28 6.03 20.77
C TYR A 188 -0.90 7.51 20.91
N VAL A 189 -1.88 8.42 20.89
CA VAL A 189 -1.63 9.87 20.91
C VAL A 189 -0.95 10.30 22.22
N ARG A 190 -1.27 9.65 23.35
CA ARG A 190 -0.58 9.87 24.61
C ARG A 190 0.90 9.45 24.54
N GLN A 191 1.16 8.25 24.02
CA GLN A 191 2.54 7.75 23.85
C GLN A 191 3.34 8.66 22.91
N LEU A 192 2.71 9.16 21.85
CA LEU A 192 3.33 10.12 20.95
C LEU A 192 3.70 11.41 21.68
N ALA A 193 2.82 11.91 22.56
CA ALA A 193 3.09 13.11 23.35
C ALA A 193 4.32 12.95 24.25
N ASP A 194 4.48 11.79 24.88
CA ASP A 194 5.66 11.46 25.70
C ASP A 194 6.96 11.48 24.86
N VAL A 195 6.87 11.01 23.61
CA VAL A 195 8.01 10.97 22.69
C VAL A 195 8.42 12.36 22.19
N ILE A 196 7.45 13.21 21.86
CA ILE A 196 7.71 14.56 21.32
C ILE A 196 7.79 15.64 22.41
N GLY A 197 7.63 15.27 23.68
CA GLY A 197 7.69 16.20 24.82
C GLY A 197 6.51 17.18 24.88
N GLY A 198 5.34 16.79 24.38
CA GLY A 198 4.15 17.65 24.29
C GLY A 198 3.13 17.41 25.40
N ARG A 199 2.30 18.43 25.68
CA ARG A 199 1.16 18.32 26.60
C ARG A 199 0.00 17.62 25.90
N TYR A 200 -0.36 16.43 26.40
CA TYR A 200 -1.50 15.64 25.93
C TYR A 200 -2.82 16.10 26.56
N VAL A 201 -3.87 16.17 25.74
CA VAL A 201 -5.27 16.33 26.18
C VAL A 201 -6.12 15.27 25.49
N ALA A 202 -6.78 14.44 26.29
CA ALA A 202 -7.74 13.44 25.81
C ALA A 202 -9.09 14.09 25.52
N ASP A 203 -9.79 13.62 24.48
CA ASP A 203 -11.17 14.04 24.16
C ASP A 203 -11.36 15.56 24.23
N ALA A 204 -10.48 16.29 23.52
CA ALA A 204 -10.39 17.74 23.60
C ALA A 204 -11.74 18.38 23.19
N PRO A 205 -12.30 19.29 24.02
CA PRO A 205 -13.55 19.93 23.69
C PRO A 205 -13.35 20.93 22.55
N ASP A 206 -14.36 21.04 21.70
CA ASP A 206 -14.48 22.08 20.67
C ASP A 206 -13.34 22.18 19.64
N VAL A 207 -12.71 21.06 19.30
CA VAL A 207 -11.66 20.98 18.28
C VAL A 207 -12.13 20.25 17.01
N GLY A 208 -11.52 20.60 15.89
CA GLY A 208 -11.67 19.93 14.61
C GLY A 208 -10.48 19.09 14.22
N ILE A 209 -10.64 18.34 13.13
CA ILE A 209 -9.54 17.62 12.47
C ILE A 209 -8.57 18.56 11.76
N VAL A 210 -9.00 19.77 11.41
CA VAL A 210 -8.14 20.86 10.91
C VAL A 210 -8.28 22.08 11.81
N ALA A 211 -7.25 22.93 11.83
CA ALA A 211 -7.29 24.18 12.59
C ALA A 211 -8.21 25.22 11.92
N SER A 212 -8.06 25.37 10.61
CA SER A 212 -8.85 26.28 9.78
C SER A 212 -8.96 25.71 8.37
N LEU A 213 -10.14 25.78 7.78
CA LEU A 213 -10.36 25.40 6.39
C LEU A 213 -9.65 26.37 5.41
N ASP A 214 -9.29 27.57 5.88
CA ASP A 214 -8.59 28.57 5.07
C ASP A 214 -7.17 28.14 4.67
N GLU A 215 -6.55 27.23 5.43
CA GLU A 215 -5.27 26.61 5.09
C GLU A 215 -5.34 25.77 3.80
N LEU A 216 -6.53 25.30 3.44
CA LEU A 216 -6.78 24.48 2.26
C LEU A 216 -6.97 25.31 0.98
N ARG A 217 -7.00 26.65 1.08
CA ARG A 217 -7.19 27.55 -0.06
C ARG A 217 -6.18 27.29 -1.17
N GLY A 218 -6.67 27.22 -2.41
CA GLY A 218 -5.87 27.08 -3.62
C GLY A 218 -6.72 27.28 -4.88
N PRO A 219 -6.13 27.11 -6.08
CA PRO A 219 -6.83 27.35 -7.35
C PRO A 219 -8.09 26.49 -7.56
N ASP A 220 -8.15 25.29 -6.96
CA ASP A 220 -9.29 24.37 -7.10
C ASP A 220 -10.25 24.42 -5.89
N PHE A 221 -9.95 25.25 -4.88
CA PHE A 221 -10.72 25.31 -3.63
C PHE A 221 -10.62 26.68 -2.92
N ASP A 222 -11.74 27.38 -2.85
CA ASP A 222 -12.01 28.58 -2.06
C ASP A 222 -12.88 28.26 -0.82
N PRO A 223 -12.31 28.28 0.38
CA PRO A 223 -13.04 27.95 1.60
C PRO A 223 -14.14 28.98 1.97
N SER A 224 -14.21 30.14 1.31
CA SER A 224 -15.24 31.17 1.59
C SER A 224 -16.64 30.81 1.07
N ILE A 225 -16.72 29.92 0.06
CA ILE A 225 -17.99 29.50 -0.56
C ILE A 225 -18.50 28.13 -0.06
N VAL A 226 -17.83 27.57 0.95
CA VAL A 226 -18.21 26.30 1.59
C VAL A 226 -19.38 26.54 2.54
N ASP A 227 -20.36 25.62 2.55
CA ASP A 227 -21.48 25.66 3.49
C ASP A 227 -20.96 25.70 4.92
N THR A 228 -21.52 26.57 5.75
CA THR A 228 -21.05 26.82 7.12
C THR A 228 -21.08 25.56 7.99
N ARG A 229 -21.99 24.60 7.73
CA ARG A 229 -22.04 23.32 8.45
C ARG A 229 -20.91 22.38 8.04
N VAL A 230 -20.52 22.39 6.76
CA VAL A 230 -19.35 21.64 6.28
C VAL A 230 -18.09 22.21 6.92
N ARG A 231 -17.94 23.54 6.92
CA ARG A 231 -16.82 24.21 7.60
C ARG A 231 -16.80 23.88 9.10
N GLU A 232 -17.93 24.03 9.80
CA GLU A 232 -18.04 23.71 11.22
C GLU A 232 -17.64 22.26 11.51
N PHE A 233 -18.01 21.30 10.66
CA PHE A 233 -17.62 19.91 10.85
C PHE A 233 -16.10 19.69 10.79
N TYR A 234 -15.40 20.35 9.88
CA TYR A 234 -13.95 20.20 9.75
C TYR A 234 -13.18 20.92 10.88
N GLU A 235 -13.64 22.12 11.26
CA GLU A 235 -13.00 22.98 12.26
C GLU A 235 -13.42 22.65 13.71
N HIS A 236 -14.58 21.99 13.90
CA HIS A 236 -15.15 21.62 15.20
C HIS A 236 -15.78 20.21 15.19
N THR A 237 -15.07 19.24 14.63
CA THR A 237 -15.51 17.84 14.50
C THR A 237 -16.02 17.22 15.80
N THR A 238 -15.49 17.60 16.97
CA THR A 238 -15.96 17.05 18.25
C THR A 238 -17.40 17.44 18.62
N ARG A 239 -17.97 18.47 17.96
CA ARG A 239 -19.40 18.83 18.07
C ARG A 239 -20.33 17.83 17.36
N PHE A 240 -19.81 16.90 16.57
CA PHE A 240 -20.62 15.98 15.77
C PHE A 240 -20.50 14.54 16.25
N ARG A 241 -21.60 13.80 16.14
CA ARG A 241 -21.66 12.33 16.19
C ARG A 241 -21.79 11.82 14.76
N LEU A 242 -21.10 10.72 14.45
CA LEU A 242 -21.08 10.14 13.10
C LEU A 242 -21.67 8.74 13.14
N ASP A 243 -22.67 8.52 12.29
CA ASP A 243 -23.17 7.19 11.97
C ASP A 243 -22.59 6.73 10.63
N ILE A 244 -22.09 5.50 10.58
CA ILE A 244 -21.34 4.97 9.43
C ILE A 244 -22.01 3.71 8.91
N VAL A 245 -22.46 3.73 7.65
CA VAL A 245 -22.99 2.55 6.96
C VAL A 245 -21.97 2.10 5.91
N PRO A 246 -21.27 0.96 6.13
CA PRO A 246 -20.31 0.45 5.16
C PRO A 246 -21.01 -0.33 4.04
N GLU A 247 -20.68 0.00 2.80
CA GLU A 247 -21.12 -0.70 1.59
C GLU A 247 -19.94 -1.40 0.91
N TRP A 248 -19.77 -2.69 1.23
CA TRP A 248 -18.71 -3.53 0.67
C TRP A 248 -19.14 -4.21 -0.64
N ARG A 249 -18.28 -4.16 -1.66
CA ARG A 249 -18.45 -4.99 -2.85
C ARG A 249 -18.24 -6.47 -2.50
N LEU A 250 -19.09 -7.33 -3.04
CA LEU A 250 -19.12 -8.76 -2.71
C LEU A 250 -17.79 -9.49 -2.97
N TRP A 251 -17.09 -9.11 -4.05
CA TRP A 251 -15.83 -9.76 -4.44
C TRP A 251 -14.68 -9.53 -3.44
N VAL A 252 -14.73 -8.50 -2.59
CA VAL A 252 -13.67 -8.16 -1.63
C VAL A 252 -13.87 -8.81 -0.26
N ARG A 253 -15.12 -9.13 0.11
CA ARG A 253 -15.46 -9.66 1.44
C ARG A 253 -14.56 -10.79 1.94
N PRO A 254 -14.29 -11.88 1.19
CA PRO A 254 -13.46 -12.97 1.70
C PRO A 254 -12.00 -12.54 1.94
N GLY A 255 -11.42 -11.75 1.03
CA GLY A 255 -10.07 -11.22 1.18
C GLY A 255 -9.95 -10.24 2.35
N TYR A 256 -10.97 -9.42 2.56
CA TYR A 256 -11.00 -8.50 3.69
C TYR A 256 -11.12 -9.20 5.04
N LEU A 257 -11.89 -10.29 5.15
CA LEU A 257 -11.94 -11.07 6.40
C LEU A 257 -10.55 -11.65 6.76
N LEU A 258 -9.79 -12.11 5.77
CA LEU A 258 -8.43 -12.58 5.99
C LEU A 258 -7.49 -11.44 6.41
N TYR A 259 -7.53 -10.31 5.68
CA TYR A 259 -6.77 -9.10 6.02
C TYR A 259 -7.10 -8.61 7.43
N ARG A 260 -8.38 -8.59 7.79
CA ARG A 260 -8.87 -8.13 9.08
C ARG A 260 -8.28 -8.95 10.23
N THR A 261 -8.30 -10.27 10.10
CA THR A 261 -7.82 -11.19 11.13
C THR A 261 -6.29 -11.20 11.24
N LEU A 262 -5.59 -11.17 10.11
CA LEU A 262 -4.14 -11.34 10.09
C LEU A 262 -3.35 -10.03 10.21
N VAL A 263 -3.96 -8.91 9.82
CA VAL A 263 -3.28 -7.60 9.74
C VAL A 263 -4.01 -6.56 10.57
N ALA A 264 -5.26 -6.23 10.24
CA ALA A 264 -5.94 -5.06 10.82
C ALA A 264 -6.08 -5.15 12.35
N ARG A 265 -6.58 -6.27 12.86
CA ARG A 265 -6.78 -6.48 14.31
C ARG A 265 -5.46 -6.56 15.10
N PRO A 266 -4.47 -7.38 14.70
CA PRO A 266 -3.17 -7.39 15.38
C PRO A 266 -2.45 -6.05 15.37
N LEU A 267 -2.69 -5.23 14.33
CA LEU A 267 -2.08 -3.91 14.17
C LEU A 267 -2.82 -2.81 14.95
N GLY A 268 -4.13 -2.95 15.17
CA GLY A 268 -4.99 -1.92 15.74
C GLY A 268 -5.38 -0.82 14.75
N GLN A 269 -5.29 -1.09 13.44
CA GLN A 269 -5.55 -0.11 12.38
C GLN A 269 -6.41 -0.68 11.26
N ALA A 270 -7.18 0.20 10.60
CA ALA A 270 -8.00 -0.12 9.43
C ALA A 270 -8.99 -1.29 9.64
N ASN A 271 -9.50 -1.46 10.86
CA ASN A 271 -10.49 -2.47 11.24
C ASN A 271 -11.92 -1.97 10.96
N VAL A 272 -12.20 -1.64 9.70
CA VAL A 272 -13.50 -1.11 9.25
C VAL A 272 -14.61 -2.17 9.44
N PRO A 273 -15.80 -1.79 9.95
CA PRO A 273 -16.92 -2.71 10.14
C PRO A 273 -17.34 -3.40 8.83
N THR A 274 -17.59 -4.72 8.89
CA THR A 274 -18.03 -5.50 7.71
C THR A 274 -19.54 -5.59 7.58
N ASN A 275 -20.25 -5.50 8.71
CA ASN A 275 -21.67 -5.83 8.80
C ASN A 275 -22.44 -4.76 9.58
N GLN A 276 -23.73 -4.59 9.26
CA GLN A 276 -24.64 -3.68 9.97
C GLN A 276 -24.72 -3.96 11.48
N ARG A 277 -24.56 -5.22 11.92
CA ARG A 277 -24.51 -5.58 13.34
C ARG A 277 -23.31 -4.97 14.07
N GLU A 278 -22.19 -4.79 13.40
CA GLU A 278 -21.02 -4.11 13.99
C GLU A 278 -21.22 -2.60 14.03
N THR A 279 -21.91 -2.03 13.04
CA THR A 279 -22.35 -0.63 13.09
C THR A 279 -23.28 -0.38 14.30
N GLN A 280 -24.12 -1.36 14.66
CA GLN A 280 -25.01 -1.28 15.82
C GLN A 280 -24.29 -1.34 17.17
N ARG A 281 -23.02 -1.77 17.24
CA ARG A 281 -22.22 -1.77 18.49
C ARG A 281 -21.87 -0.36 18.99
N GLY A 282 -22.13 0.66 18.17
CA GLY A 282 -21.82 2.06 18.47
C GLY A 282 -20.34 2.36 18.32
N ILE A 283 -20.02 3.50 17.71
CA ILE A 283 -18.64 3.95 17.50
C ILE A 283 -18.36 5.14 18.42
N ARG A 284 -17.37 5.00 19.30
CA ARG A 284 -16.84 6.12 20.07
C ARG A 284 -15.86 6.87 19.17
N SER A 285 -16.10 8.16 18.98
CA SER A 285 -15.25 9.07 18.21
C SER A 285 -14.78 10.20 19.11
N ARG A 286 -13.47 10.36 19.26
CA ARG A 286 -12.86 11.46 20.03
C ARG A 286 -11.62 12.00 19.33
N ILE A 287 -11.28 13.25 19.61
CA ILE A 287 -10.03 13.87 19.16
C ILE A 287 -9.14 14.09 20.37
N ASP A 288 -7.97 13.48 20.35
CA ASP A 288 -6.92 13.75 21.32
C ASP A 288 -5.94 14.76 20.70
N THR A 289 -5.45 15.71 21.49
CA THR A 289 -4.56 16.77 21.01
C THR A 289 -3.23 16.79 21.74
N ILE A 290 -2.17 17.22 21.04
CA ILE A 290 -0.86 17.50 21.64
C ILE A 290 -0.48 18.95 21.35
N THR A 291 -0.12 19.68 22.39
CA THR A 291 0.43 21.04 22.30
C THR A 291 1.91 20.99 22.71
N LEU A 292 2.80 21.53 21.89
CA LEU A 292 4.23 21.59 22.22
C LEU A 292 4.50 22.71 23.24
N PRO A 293 5.53 22.60 24.11
CA PRO A 293 5.79 23.57 25.19
C PRO A 293 5.91 25.03 24.71
N ASP A 294 6.50 25.25 23.54
CA ASP A 294 6.77 26.58 22.98
C ASP A 294 5.65 27.11 22.07
N ARG A 295 4.52 26.39 22.00
CA ARG A 295 3.41 26.69 21.10
C ARG A 295 2.10 26.82 21.86
N SER A 296 1.30 27.82 21.51
CA SER A 296 -0.07 27.94 22.01
C SER A 296 -1.07 27.16 21.16
N ASP A 297 -0.73 26.90 19.89
CA ASP A 297 -1.54 26.14 18.95
C ASP A 297 -1.39 24.62 19.14
N VAL A 298 -2.45 23.89 18.78
CA VAL A 298 -2.43 22.42 18.77
C VAL A 298 -1.52 21.95 17.65
N ALA A 299 -0.43 21.28 18.01
CA ALA A 299 0.56 20.75 17.07
C ALA A 299 0.10 19.44 16.42
N VAL A 300 -0.61 18.57 17.17
CA VAL A 300 -1.08 17.27 16.69
C VAL A 300 -2.55 17.09 17.03
N ARG A 301 -3.35 16.66 16.04
CA ARG A 301 -4.76 16.29 16.18
C ARG A 301 -4.91 14.82 15.82
N GLY A 302 -5.11 13.97 16.83
CA GLY A 302 -5.33 12.54 16.64
C GLY A 302 -6.81 12.19 16.73
N TRP A 303 -7.42 11.84 15.59
CA TRP A 303 -8.78 11.36 15.55
C TRP A 303 -8.81 9.85 15.81
N ILE A 304 -9.39 9.46 16.93
CA ILE A 304 -9.48 8.08 17.38
C ILE A 304 -10.93 7.61 17.24
N ARG A 305 -11.10 6.45 16.60
CA ARG A 305 -12.38 5.74 16.58
C ARG A 305 -12.22 4.33 17.14
N SER A 306 -13.05 3.97 18.10
CA SER A 306 -13.09 2.63 18.71
C SER A 306 -14.53 2.13 18.84
N PHE A 307 -14.70 0.81 18.97
CA PHE A 307 -15.99 0.23 19.32
C PHE A 307 -16.34 0.56 20.78
N THR A 308 -17.59 0.98 21.02
CA THR A 308 -18.00 1.51 22.33
C THR A 308 -17.95 0.47 23.45
N ASP A 309 -18.19 -0.80 23.12
CA ASP A 309 -18.30 -1.91 24.07
C ASP A 309 -16.94 -2.52 24.48
N THR A 310 -15.92 -2.41 23.63
CA THR A 310 -14.65 -3.14 23.75
C THR A 310 -13.42 -2.23 23.75
N ASP A 311 -13.60 -0.95 23.41
CA ASP A 311 -12.54 0.01 23.09
C ASP A 311 -11.53 -0.50 22.02
N GLU A 312 -11.89 -1.55 21.26
CA GLU A 312 -11.10 -2.04 20.14
C GLU A 312 -11.03 -0.93 19.08
N PRO A 313 -9.83 -0.46 18.69
CA PRO A 313 -9.65 0.62 17.74
C PRO A 313 -10.10 0.16 16.35
N ILE A 314 -10.85 1.04 15.70
CA ILE A 314 -11.19 0.94 14.28
C ILE A 314 -10.02 1.53 13.49
N TYR A 315 -9.63 2.75 13.85
CA TYR A 315 -8.37 3.38 13.42
C TYR A 315 -8.03 4.58 14.31
N VAL A 316 -6.75 4.96 14.26
CA VAL A 316 -6.22 6.24 14.75
C VAL A 316 -5.60 6.95 13.56
N GLY A 317 -6.05 8.18 13.30
CA GLY A 317 -5.54 9.02 12.21
C GLY A 317 -5.02 10.36 12.75
N ILE A 318 -3.80 10.73 12.37
CA ILE A 318 -3.24 12.05 12.68
C ILE A 318 -3.47 12.97 11.49
N TYR A 319 -4.27 14.01 11.69
CA TYR A 319 -4.61 14.98 10.65
C TYR A 319 -3.64 16.15 10.69
N THR A 320 -3.06 16.45 9.54
CA THR A 320 -2.24 17.64 9.30
C THR A 320 -2.68 18.33 8.03
N THR A 321 -2.38 19.62 7.97
CA THR A 321 -2.53 20.46 6.79
C THR A 321 -1.15 20.98 6.43
N TYR A 322 -0.90 21.12 5.14
CA TYR A 322 0.32 21.78 4.67
C TYR A 322 0.04 22.49 3.35
N ARG A 323 0.93 23.42 3.01
CA ARG A 323 0.83 24.21 1.78
C ARG A 323 2.04 23.97 0.89
N HIS A 324 1.80 23.88 -0.41
CA HIS A 324 2.83 23.73 -1.44
C HIS A 324 2.33 24.36 -2.73
N ASP A 325 3.17 25.17 -3.39
CA ASP A 325 2.85 25.87 -4.65
C ASP A 325 1.49 26.60 -4.64
N GLY A 326 1.25 27.38 -3.58
CA GLY A 326 0.03 28.17 -3.41
C GLY A 326 -1.24 27.37 -3.12
N ARG A 327 -1.13 26.05 -2.93
CA ARG A 327 -2.24 25.12 -2.66
C ARG A 327 -2.15 24.55 -1.26
N GLY A 328 -3.30 24.35 -0.62
CA GLY A 328 -3.39 23.60 0.62
C GLY A 328 -3.80 22.15 0.39
N TYR A 329 -3.35 21.26 1.28
CA TYR A 329 -3.64 19.83 1.27
C TYR A 329 -3.99 19.36 2.67
N VAL A 330 -4.73 18.26 2.75
CA VAL A 330 -4.94 17.52 4.00
C VAL A 330 -4.15 16.22 3.91
N SER A 331 -3.28 15.96 4.89
CA SER A 331 -2.60 14.67 5.04
C SER A 331 -3.08 13.99 6.30
N VAL A 332 -3.33 12.69 6.21
CA VAL A 332 -3.78 11.85 7.32
C VAL A 332 -2.80 10.70 7.49
N GLY A 333 -2.06 10.71 8.60
CA GLY A 333 -1.14 9.64 8.98
C GLY A 333 -1.84 8.57 9.79
N PHE A 334 -1.83 7.34 9.30
CA PHE A 334 -2.24 6.14 10.04
C PHE A 334 -0.97 5.46 10.57
N PRO A 335 -0.60 5.68 11.84
CA PRO A 335 0.61 5.09 12.43
C PRO A 335 0.57 3.57 12.32
N VAL A 336 1.72 2.98 12.02
CA VAL A 336 1.98 1.54 12.05
C VAL A 336 3.33 1.30 12.77
N PRO A 337 3.66 0.07 13.21
CA PRO A 337 4.93 -0.21 13.87
C PRO A 337 6.10 0.21 13.00
N GLN A 338 6.93 1.12 13.52
CA GLN A 338 8.10 1.69 12.83
C GLN A 338 7.79 2.34 11.47
N GLY A 339 6.55 2.76 11.23
CA GLY A 339 6.16 3.47 10.03
C GLY A 339 4.84 4.22 10.11
N SER A 340 4.42 4.78 9.00
CA SER A 340 3.13 5.45 8.85
C SER A 340 2.56 5.18 7.47
N PHE A 341 1.27 4.89 7.39
CA PHE A 341 0.53 4.90 6.14
C PHE A 341 -0.17 6.25 6.02
N THR A 342 0.29 7.11 5.13
CA THR A 342 -0.27 8.45 4.93
C THR A 342 -1.17 8.51 3.72
N ALA A 343 -2.33 9.14 3.85
CA ALA A 343 -3.15 9.59 2.72
C ALA A 343 -3.07 11.11 2.59
N THR A 344 -2.65 11.60 1.42
CA THR A 344 -2.64 13.03 1.10
C THR A 344 -3.73 13.34 0.11
N LEU A 345 -4.57 14.31 0.44
CA LEU A 345 -5.80 14.62 -0.26
C LEU A 345 -5.80 16.05 -0.77
N GLN A 346 -6.13 16.19 -2.05
CA GLN A 346 -6.42 17.47 -2.68
C GLN A 346 -7.85 17.89 -2.32
N PRO A 347 -8.06 19.11 -1.79
CA PRO A 347 -9.37 19.71 -1.66
C PRO A 347 -9.88 20.20 -3.03
N ARG A 348 -11.15 19.93 -3.31
CA ARG A 348 -11.87 20.40 -4.50
C ARG A 348 -13.27 20.84 -4.11
N HIS A 349 -13.78 21.81 -4.85
CA HIS A 349 -15.17 22.20 -4.73
C HIS A 349 -16.14 21.09 -5.11
N ARG A 350 -17.24 21.05 -4.36
CA ARG A 350 -18.45 20.37 -4.76
C ARG A 350 -19.56 21.39 -5.00
N PRO A 351 -20.36 21.24 -6.08
CA PRO A 351 -21.59 22.01 -6.23
C PRO A 351 -22.47 21.96 -4.98
N GLY A 352 -23.10 23.08 -4.63
CA GLY A 352 -23.92 23.21 -3.42
C GLY A 352 -23.13 23.46 -2.12
N GLY A 353 -21.89 23.96 -2.21
CA GLY A 353 -21.10 24.37 -1.04
C GLY A 353 -20.45 23.21 -0.29
N GLY A 354 -20.39 22.01 -0.87
CA GLY A 354 -19.69 20.86 -0.29
C GLY A 354 -18.18 20.89 -0.55
N LEU A 355 -17.47 19.93 0.05
CA LEU A 355 -16.03 19.73 -0.09
C LEU A 355 -15.75 18.29 -0.50
N VAL A 356 -14.93 18.13 -1.54
CA VAL A 356 -14.34 16.85 -1.91
C VAL A 356 -12.87 16.84 -1.53
N LEU A 357 -12.44 15.85 -0.75
CA LEU A 357 -11.04 15.52 -0.53
C LEU A 357 -10.71 14.27 -1.34
N THR A 358 -9.71 14.33 -2.22
CA THR A 358 -9.38 13.19 -3.10
C THR A 358 -7.89 12.96 -3.24
N SER A 359 -7.51 11.69 -3.21
CA SER A 359 -6.15 11.24 -3.57
C SER A 359 -5.99 11.04 -5.08
N ARG A 360 -7.09 11.07 -5.86
CA ARG A 360 -7.04 10.96 -7.32
C ARG A 360 -6.76 12.32 -7.94
N SER A 361 -5.49 12.58 -8.24
CA SER A 361 -5.05 13.83 -8.83
C SER A 361 -3.98 13.64 -9.89
N ASN A 362 -3.85 14.65 -10.76
CA ASN A 362 -2.71 14.81 -11.66
C ASN A 362 -1.58 15.63 -11.00
N LEU A 363 -1.80 16.13 -9.78
CA LEU A 363 -0.79 16.80 -8.97
C LEU A 363 0.19 15.78 -8.37
N GLU A 364 1.37 16.24 -7.99
CA GLU A 364 2.47 15.38 -7.54
C GLU A 364 2.23 14.70 -6.18
N HIS A 365 1.59 15.41 -5.24
CA HIS A 365 1.49 14.99 -3.84
C HIS A 365 0.23 14.22 -3.41
N PRO A 366 -0.95 14.40 -4.03
CA PRO A 366 -2.12 13.62 -3.63
C PRO A 366 -1.92 12.13 -3.92
N GLY A 367 -2.16 11.28 -2.92
CA GLY A 367 -1.85 9.87 -3.02
C GLY A 367 -1.73 9.18 -1.66
N HIS A 368 -1.30 7.92 -1.70
CA HIS A 368 -1.08 7.09 -0.51
C HIS A 368 0.39 6.68 -0.41
N TYR A 369 0.94 6.75 0.79
CA TYR A 369 2.35 6.53 1.04
C TYR A 369 2.53 5.63 2.26
N LEU A 370 3.27 4.54 2.10
CA LEU A 370 3.76 3.77 3.24
C LEU A 370 5.20 4.17 3.51
N THR A 371 5.47 4.73 4.69
CA THR A 371 6.79 5.21 5.06
C THR A 371 7.33 4.43 6.24
N TYR A 372 8.54 3.91 6.10
CA TYR A 372 9.35 3.43 7.21
C TYR A 372 10.11 4.61 7.80
N VAL A 373 10.19 4.66 9.14
CA VAL A 373 10.94 5.68 9.87
C VAL A 373 12.13 5.01 10.54
N ASP A 374 13.34 5.43 10.17
CA ASP A 374 14.55 4.90 10.80
C ASP A 374 14.59 5.28 12.30
N PRO A 375 14.82 4.33 13.21
CA PRO A 375 14.78 4.60 14.65
C PRO A 375 15.93 5.47 15.14
N GLU A 376 17.08 5.48 14.45
CA GLU A 376 18.27 6.24 14.85
C GLU A 376 18.35 7.57 14.10
N SER A 377 18.35 7.55 12.76
CA SER A 377 18.53 8.76 11.96
C SER A 377 17.25 9.56 11.78
N ARG A 378 16.08 8.93 11.98
CA ARG A 378 14.76 9.48 11.66
C ARG A 378 14.52 9.72 10.17
N ASP A 379 15.42 9.23 9.31
CA ASP A 379 15.22 9.29 7.86
C ASP A 379 14.05 8.40 7.45
N LEU A 380 13.40 8.80 6.36
CA LEU A 380 12.24 8.15 5.79
C LEU A 380 12.64 7.33 4.56
N THR A 381 12.15 6.10 4.50
CA THR A 381 12.08 5.34 3.25
C THR A 381 10.61 5.21 2.88
N ALA A 382 10.21 5.82 1.77
CA ALA A 382 8.83 6.02 1.39
C ALA A 382 8.46 5.23 0.13
N VAL A 383 7.33 4.55 0.18
CA VAL A 383 6.75 3.82 -0.94
C VAL A 383 5.40 4.43 -1.29
N ALA A 384 5.24 4.89 -2.52
CA ALA A 384 3.96 5.36 -3.04
C ALA A 384 3.08 4.17 -3.46
N VAL A 385 1.82 4.18 -3.04
CA VAL A 385 0.82 3.11 -3.23
C VAL A 385 -0.24 3.58 -4.23
N HIS A 386 0.17 3.81 -5.47
CA HIS A 386 -0.69 4.27 -6.58
C HIS A 386 -1.92 3.38 -6.84
N GLY A 387 -1.82 2.11 -6.47
CA GLY A 387 -2.93 1.17 -6.57
C GLY A 387 -4.07 1.47 -5.60
N PHE A 388 -3.89 2.30 -4.58
CA PHE A 388 -4.93 2.64 -3.61
C PHE A 388 -5.36 4.09 -3.80
N ALA A 389 -6.67 4.31 -3.88
CA ALA A 389 -7.21 5.64 -4.04
C ALA A 389 -8.53 5.78 -3.27
N GLU A 390 -8.70 6.94 -2.68
CA GLU A 390 -9.86 7.35 -1.91
C GLU A 390 -10.37 8.74 -2.34
N GLN A 391 -11.66 8.93 -2.12
CA GLN A 391 -12.36 10.20 -2.26
C GLN A 391 -13.39 10.33 -1.14
N LEU A 392 -13.32 11.41 -0.38
CA LEU A 392 -14.29 11.80 0.63
C LEU A 392 -15.08 13.00 0.09
N ASP A 393 -16.38 12.83 -0.12
CA ASP A 393 -17.32 13.88 -0.52
C ASP A 393 -18.17 14.24 0.72
N VAL A 394 -18.03 15.47 1.22
CA VAL A 394 -18.81 16.00 2.35
C VAL A 394 -19.73 17.11 1.87
N HIS A 395 -21.00 17.02 2.23
CA HIS A 395 -22.01 17.95 1.74
C HIS A 395 -23.27 17.98 2.60
N VAL A 396 -24.14 18.95 2.32
CA VAL A 396 -25.47 19.01 2.93
C VAL A 396 -26.52 18.56 1.92
N THR A 397 -27.40 17.65 2.34
CA THR A 397 -28.60 17.24 1.60
C THR A 397 -29.77 17.20 2.57
N ASP A 398 -30.92 17.78 2.17
CA ASP A 398 -32.14 17.85 3.01
C ASP A 398 -31.92 18.48 4.39
N GLY A 399 -30.98 19.45 4.48
CA GLY A 399 -30.61 20.11 5.73
C GLY A 399 -29.68 19.29 6.63
N GLU A 400 -29.39 18.04 6.31
CA GLU A 400 -28.49 17.15 7.04
C GLU A 400 -27.09 17.13 6.45
N LEU A 401 -26.07 17.07 7.31
CA LEU A 401 -24.68 16.90 6.89
C LEU A 401 -24.41 15.41 6.59
N ARG A 402 -23.99 15.13 5.36
CA ARG A 402 -23.71 13.78 4.86
C ARG A 402 -22.31 13.71 4.27
N ALA A 403 -21.74 12.51 4.28
CA ALA A 403 -20.52 12.26 3.53
C ALA A 403 -20.50 10.88 2.89
N GLU A 404 -19.83 10.78 1.75
CA GLU A 404 -19.52 9.52 1.10
C GLU A 404 -18.01 9.38 0.97
N HIS A 405 -17.45 8.32 1.54
CA HIS A 405 -16.02 8.01 1.44
C HIS A 405 -15.84 6.76 0.61
N ALA A 406 -15.48 6.96 -0.64
CA ALA A 406 -15.30 5.90 -1.62
C ALA A 406 -13.83 5.49 -1.71
N PHE A 407 -13.57 4.18 -1.62
CA PHE A 407 -12.26 3.57 -1.75
C PHE A 407 -12.19 2.66 -2.97
N SER A 408 -11.01 2.66 -3.59
CA SER A 408 -10.71 1.84 -4.74
C SER A 408 -9.32 1.25 -4.65
N VAL A 409 -9.17 0.06 -5.20
CA VAL A 409 -7.91 -0.65 -5.29
C VAL A 409 -7.71 -1.11 -6.74
N PHE A 410 -6.56 -0.80 -7.32
CA PHE A 410 -6.19 -1.05 -8.71
C PHE A 410 -7.22 -0.51 -9.71
N GLY A 411 -7.81 0.64 -9.41
CA GLY A 411 -8.88 1.28 -10.19
C GLY A 411 -10.29 0.70 -9.96
N LEU A 412 -10.43 -0.37 -9.18
CA LEU A 412 -11.71 -1.00 -8.91
C LEU A 412 -12.30 -0.49 -7.58
N PRO A 413 -13.53 0.05 -7.56
CA PRO A 413 -14.18 0.42 -6.31
C PRO A 413 -14.44 -0.83 -5.47
N PHE A 414 -14.16 -0.77 -4.17
CA PHE A 414 -14.39 -1.91 -3.27
C PHE A 414 -15.20 -1.60 -2.02
N LEU A 415 -15.18 -0.35 -1.55
CA LEU A 415 -15.86 0.08 -0.34
C LEU A 415 -16.36 1.51 -0.52
N VAL A 416 -17.59 1.77 -0.09
CA VAL A 416 -18.09 3.12 0.15
C VAL A 416 -18.57 3.18 1.58
N LEU A 417 -18.17 4.22 2.32
CA LEU A 417 -18.68 4.49 3.66
C LEU A 417 -19.63 5.67 3.57
N HIS A 418 -20.89 5.43 3.91
CA HIS A 418 -21.93 6.46 3.96
C HIS A 418 -22.01 7.00 5.39
N TYR A 419 -21.81 8.30 5.53
CA TYR A 419 -21.83 9.01 6.80
C TYR A 419 -23.07 9.87 6.94
N ARG A 420 -23.66 9.82 8.14
CA ARG A 420 -24.58 10.86 8.62
C ARG A 420 -23.93 11.53 9.83
N MET A 421 -23.85 12.86 9.79
CA MET A 421 -23.22 13.66 10.83
C MET A 421 -24.29 14.47 11.55
N HIS A 422 -24.49 14.15 12.82
CA HIS A 422 -25.47 14.80 13.68
C HIS A 422 -24.75 15.70 14.67
N ARG A 423 -25.16 16.96 14.78
CA ARG A 423 -24.67 17.85 15.83
C ARG A 423 -25.08 17.27 17.20
N LYS A 424 -24.15 17.20 18.14
CA LYS A 424 -24.45 16.83 19.53
C LYS A 424 -25.29 17.95 20.14
N VAL A 425 -26.38 17.55 20.79
CA VAL A 425 -27.27 18.46 21.54
C VAL A 425 -26.67 18.75 22.90
#